data_AF-A0A5C4R4Z3-F1
#
_entry.id   AF-A0A5C4R4Z3-F1
#
_cell.length_a   1.000
_cell.length_b   1.000
_cell.length_c   1.000
_cell.angle_alpha   90.00
_cell.angle_beta   90.00
_cell.angle_gamma   90.00
#
_symmetry.space_group_name_H-M   'P 1'
#
loop_
_entity.id
_entity.type
_entity.pdbx_description
1 polymer ?
#
loop_
_entity_poly.entity_id
_entity_poly.type
_entity_poly.pdbx_seq_one_letter_code
_entity_poly.pdbx_strand_id
1 'polypeptide(L)' 'MTLTRMPDKNPVVIQFEAGTEFNIDNGPEGATILALYQRGSQQIIHVCETREQIISARLAALSGISRL' A
#
# COMPACT_ATOMS: atom_id res chain seq x y z
N MET A 1 8.04 0.32 -3.43
CA MET A 1 8.63 -0.12 -2.14
C MET A 1 7.78 -1.26 -1.62
N THR A 2 8.35 -2.29 -0.99
CA THR A 2 7.60 -3.44 -0.50
C THR A 2 6.87 -3.10 0.81
N LEU A 3 5.55 -3.32 0.90
CA LEU A 3 4.81 -3.29 2.16
C LEU A 3 4.76 -4.74 2.66
N THR A 4 5.58 -5.05 3.66
CA THR A 4 5.93 -6.43 4.00
C THR A 4 5.24 -6.86 5.27
N ARG A 5 3.94 -7.20 5.18
CA ARG A 5 3.37 -8.47 5.68
C ARG A 5 1.87 -8.54 5.38
N MET A 6 1.48 -9.50 4.57
CA MET A 6 0.14 -10.09 4.59
C MET A 6 -0.09 -10.77 5.97
N PRO A 7 -1.34 -11.04 6.39
CA PRO A 7 -1.63 -11.73 7.64
C PRO A 7 -0.94 -13.10 7.81
N ASP A 8 -0.63 -13.78 6.71
CA ASP A 8 0.14 -15.03 6.66
C ASP A 8 1.67 -14.83 6.74
N LYS A 9 2.11 -13.60 7.00
CA LYS A 9 3.51 -13.12 7.08
C LYS A 9 4.26 -13.13 5.75
N ASN A 10 3.59 -13.37 4.63
CA ASN A 10 4.22 -13.25 3.32
C ASN A 10 4.36 -11.76 2.92
N PRO A 11 5.53 -11.33 2.45
CA PRO A 11 5.72 -9.96 1.97
C PRO A 11 4.96 -9.75 0.65
N VAL A 12 4.33 -8.59 0.48
CA VAL A 12 3.71 -8.19 -0.79
C VAL A 12 4.36 -6.92 -1.32
N VAL A 13 4.74 -6.92 -2.60
CA VAL A 13 5.34 -5.74 -3.23
C VAL A 13 4.22 -4.84 -3.73
N ILE A 14 4.20 -3.59 -3.27
CA ILE A 14 3.22 -2.59 -3.68
C ILE A 14 3.92 -1.45 -4.41
N GLN A 15 3.45 -1.14 -5.62
CA GLN A 15 3.94 -0.02 -6.39
C GLN A 15 2.96 1.15 -6.23
N PHE A 16 3.46 2.24 -5.66
CA PHE A 16 2.75 3.50 -5.64
C PHE A 16 3.31 4.36 -6.76
N GLU A 17 2.48 4.69 -7.74
CA GLU A 17 2.76 5.72 -8.72
C GLU A 17 2.03 7.00 -8.34
N ALA A 18 2.48 8.15 -8.86
CA ALA A 18 1.87 9.44 -8.53
C ALA A 18 0.37 9.49 -8.89
N GLY A 19 -0.02 8.78 -9.96
CA GLY A 19 -1.40 8.64 -10.41
C GLY A 19 -2.18 7.47 -9.80
N THR A 20 -1.60 6.72 -8.85
CA THR A 20 -2.32 5.67 -8.14
C THR A 20 -3.24 6.29 -7.09
N GLU A 21 -4.54 6.11 -7.25
CA GLU A 21 -5.53 6.40 -6.20
C GLU A 21 -5.57 5.23 -5.22
N PHE A 22 -5.79 5.51 -3.93
CA PHE A 22 -5.82 4.46 -2.92
C PHE A 22 -6.71 4.82 -1.73
N ASN A 23 -7.29 3.78 -1.11
CA ASN A 23 -8.03 3.87 0.14
C ASN A 23 -7.43 2.92 1.19
N ILE A 24 -7.51 3.34 2.45
CA ILE A 24 -7.05 2.56 3.60
C ILE A 24 -8.22 2.39 4.56
N ASP A 25 -8.69 1.16 4.67
CA ASP A 25 -9.79 0.77 5.55
C ASP A 25 -9.30 -0.15 6.66
N ASN A 26 -10.02 -0.17 7.78
CA ASN A 26 -9.77 -1.13 8.84
C ASN A 26 -10.54 -2.42 8.52
N GLY A 27 -9.83 -3.52 8.41
CA GLY A 27 -10.39 -4.86 8.23
C GLY A 27 -10.73 -5.55 9.55
N PRO A 28 -11.42 -6.70 9.47
CA PRO A 28 -11.64 -7.56 10.63
C PRO A 28 -10.30 -8.02 11.21
N GLU A 29 -10.29 -8.27 12.52
CA GLU A 29 -9.11 -8.77 13.26
C GLU A 29 -7.88 -7.83 13.25
N GLY A 30 -8.06 -6.54 12.97
CA GLY A 30 -7.00 -5.54 13.02
C GLY A 30 -6.07 -5.54 11.79
N ALA A 31 -6.44 -6.27 10.74
CA ALA A 31 -5.83 -6.10 9.43
C ALA A 31 -6.19 -4.73 8.84
N THR A 32 -5.30 -4.14 8.06
CA THR A 32 -5.57 -2.94 7.27
C THR A 32 -5.84 -3.37 5.83
N ILE A 33 -6.92 -2.89 5.22
CA ILE A 33 -7.27 -3.15 3.83
C ILE A 33 -6.78 -1.97 3.00
N LEU A 34 -5.90 -2.24 2.03
CA LEU A 34 -5.41 -1.28 1.07
C LEU A 34 -6.03 -1.57 -0.30
N ALA A 35 -6.87 -0.65 -0.78
CA ALA A 35 -7.41 -0.70 -2.13
C ALA A 35 -6.62 0.26 -3.02
N LEU A 36 -6.12 -0.22 -4.15
CA LEU A 36 -5.34 0.53 -5.14
C LEU A 36 -6.10 0.58 -6.45
N TYR A 37 -6.18 1.75 -7.05
CA TYR A 37 -6.88 2.00 -8.30
C TYR A 37 -5.93 2.67 -9.29
N GLN A 38 -5.72 2.02 -10.42
CA GLN A 38 -4.87 2.57 -11.48
C GLN A 38 -5.24 2.03 -12.84
N ARG A 39 -5.39 2.92 -13.84
CA ARG A 39 -5.67 2.57 -15.25
C ARG A 39 -6.84 1.58 -15.42
N GLY A 40 -7.91 1.76 -14.63
CA GLY A 40 -9.08 0.90 -14.66
C GLY A 40 -8.90 -0.47 -13.97
N SER A 41 -7.76 -0.72 -13.34
CA SER A 41 -7.51 -1.91 -12.51
C SER A 41 -7.70 -1.58 -11.04
N GLN A 42 -8.28 -2.52 -10.29
CA GLN A 42 -8.41 -2.48 -8.84
C GLN A 42 -7.63 -3.64 -8.21
N GLN A 43 -6.83 -3.34 -7.20
CA GLN A 43 -6.15 -4.33 -6.38
C GLN A 43 -6.50 -4.12 -4.90
N ILE A 44 -6.96 -5.17 -4.23
CA ILE A 44 -7.27 -5.14 -2.79
C ILE A 44 -6.28 -6.04 -2.07
N ILE A 45 -5.62 -5.49 -1.05
CA ILE A 45 -4.55 -6.15 -0.31
C ILE A 45 -4.83 -6.02 1.18
N HIS A 46 -4.75 -7.11 1.91
CA HIS A 46 -4.81 -7.09 3.37
C HIS A 46 -3.39 -7.05 3.92
N VAL A 47 -3.09 -6.03 4.72
CA VAL A 47 -1.75 -5.79 5.26
C VAL A 47 -1.81 -5.63 6.78
N CYS A 48 -0.70 -5.87 7.46
CA CYS A 48 -0.61 -5.67 8.91
C CYS A 48 -0.17 -4.25 9.30
N GLU A 49 0.26 -3.45 8.32
CA GLU A 49 0.73 -2.08 8.52
C GLU A 49 -0.41 -1.13 8.93
N THR A 50 -0.08 -0.16 9.78
CA THR A 50 -1.02 0.91 10.13
C THR A 50 -1.17 1.90 8.98
N ARG A 51 -2.23 2.72 9.04
CA ARG A 51 -2.44 3.82 8.08
C ARG A 51 -1.22 4.73 7.96
N GLU A 52 -0.61 5.12 9.07
CA GLU A 52 0.54 6.03 9.09
C GLU A 52 1.78 5.40 8.43
N GLN A 53 1.99 4.10 8.65
CA GLN A 53 3.07 3.35 8.02
C GLN A 53 2.88 3.28 6.49
N ILE A 54 1.65 3.02 6.04
CA ILE A 54 1.30 2.98 4.61
C ILE A 54 1.51 4.36 3.96
N ILE A 55 1.02 5.44 4.60
CA ILE A 55 1.20 6.81 4.09
C ILE A 55 2.69 7.16 4.01
N SER A 56 3.46 6.85 5.05
CA SER A 56 4.91 7.10 5.09
C SER A 56 5.64 6.34 3.99
N ALA A 57 5.30 5.06 3.78
CA ALA A 57 5.87 4.25 2.71
C ALA A 57 5.55 4.81 1.32
N ARG A 58 4.33 5.33 1.12
CA ARG A 58 3.96 6.01 -0.13
C ARG A 58 4.78 7.29 -0.35
N LEU A 59 4.90 8.15 0.66
CA LEU A 59 5.70 9.40 0.55
C LEU A 59 7.17 9.10 0.25
N ALA A 60 7.75 8.09 0.90
CA ALA A 60 9.10 7.62 0.60
C ALA A 60 9.21 7.09 -0.85
N ALA A 61 8.23 6.31 -1.31
CA ALA A 61 8.21 5.79 -2.68
C ALA A 61 8.13 6.92 -3.72
N LEU A 62 7.29 7.93 -3.51
CA LEU A 62 7.11 9.04 -4.45
C LEU A 62 8.28 10.04 -4.42
N SER A 63 8.87 10.29 -3.25
CA SER A 63 10.06 11.15 -3.15
C SER A 63 11.30 10.51 -3.76
N GLY A 64 11.39 9.16 -3.73
CA GLY A 64 12.44 8.41 -4.42
C GLY A 64 12.35 8.42 -5.95
N ILE A 65 11.16 8.69 -6.52
CA ILE A 65 10.96 8.81 -7.99
C ILE A 65 11.56 10.11 -8.54
N SER A 66 11.83 11.12 -7.71
CA SER A 66 12.41 12.39 -8.14
C SER A 66 13.93 12.36 -8.39
N ARG A 67 14.57 11.18 -8.38
CA ARG A 67 15.99 10.99 -8.71
C ARG A 67 16.18 9.95 -9.83
N LEU A 68 15.63 10.23 -11.01
CA LEU A 68 16.09 9.69 -12.28
C LEU A 68 15.97 10.77 -13.36
#